data_AF-A0A929J5I8-F1
#
_entry.id   AF-A0A929J5I8-F1
#
_cell.length_a   1.000
_cell.length_b   1.000
_cell.length_c   1.000
_cell.angle_alpha   90.00
_cell.angle_beta   90.00
_cell.angle_gamma   90.00
#
_symmetry.space_group_name_H-M   'P 1'
#
loop_
_entity.id
_entity.type
_entity.pdbx_description
1 polymer ?
#
loop_
_entity_poly.entity_id
_entity_poly.type
_entity_poly.pdbx_seq_one_letter_code
_entity_poly.pdbx_strand_id
1 'polypeptide(L)'
;MALALFDLDNTLLADDSDFLWGCFLVEKGLVDKTTYDDANQRFYDDYKKGTLDIFEFLAFSLKPLTQFPMDKLAELHEEFMKKHITPVMTKKGIAQIQHHKDKGDHTVIITATNSFVTGPIAKAFQVDDLIATDPEIID
;
A
#
# COMPACT_ATOMS: atom_id res chain seq x y z
N MET A 1 -16.42 14.31 -18.51
CA MET A 1 -16.00 13.87 -17.19
C MET A 1 -16.31 12.39 -17.06
N ALA A 2 -15.28 11.56 -17.22
CA ALA A 2 -15.34 10.13 -16.94
C ALA A 2 -14.72 9.83 -15.55
N LEU A 3 -14.83 8.58 -15.12
CA LEU A 3 -14.13 8.05 -13.95
C LEU A 3 -12.93 7.23 -14.43
N ALA A 4 -11.74 7.54 -13.92
CA ALA A 4 -10.50 6.82 -14.21
C ALA A 4 -10.04 6.08 -12.96
N LEU A 5 -10.11 4.74 -13.01
CA LEU A 5 -9.74 3.86 -11.91
C LEU A 5 -8.34 3.29 -12.16
N PHE A 6 -7.47 3.40 -11.17
CA PHE A 6 -6.11 2.90 -11.22
C PHE A 6 -5.88 1.90 -10.10
N ASP A 7 -5.42 0.70 -10.46
CA ASP A 7 -4.73 -0.16 -9.50
C ASP A 7 -3.40 0.48 -9.06
N LEU A 8 -2.87 0.10 -7.91
CA LEU A 8 -1.69 0.72 -7.31
C LEU A 8 -0.42 -0.12 -7.53
N ASP A 9 -0.38 -1.28 -6.88
CA ASP A 9 0.80 -2.13 -6.75
C ASP A 9 1.08 -2.83 -8.07
N ASN A 10 2.34 -2.79 -8.54
CA ASN A 10 2.72 -3.25 -9.89
C ASN A 10 2.01 -2.52 -11.07
N THR A 11 1.23 -1.47 -10.81
CA THR A 11 0.52 -0.67 -11.82
C THR A 11 1.03 0.77 -11.86
N LEU A 12 0.80 1.55 -10.80
CA LEU A 12 1.31 2.91 -10.63
C LEU A 12 2.69 2.91 -9.97
N LEU A 13 2.92 1.94 -9.08
CA LEU A 13 4.22 1.63 -8.50
C LEU A 13 4.91 0.51 -9.30
N ALA A 14 6.23 0.53 -9.32
CA ALA A 14 7.05 -0.53 -9.91
C ALA A 14 7.27 -1.73 -8.96
N ASP A 15 6.55 -1.76 -7.84
CA ASP A 15 6.69 -2.73 -6.77
C ASP A 15 5.36 -2.84 -5.99
N ASP A 16 5.35 -3.65 -4.93
CA ASP A 16 4.22 -3.91 -4.04
C ASP A 16 4.38 -3.17 -2.70
N SER A 17 3.47 -2.24 -2.41
CA SER A 17 3.54 -1.37 -1.23
C SER A 17 3.28 -2.10 0.10
N ASP A 18 2.46 -3.16 0.13
CA ASP A 18 2.21 -3.93 1.35
C ASP A 18 3.43 -4.79 1.68
N PHE A 19 4.00 -5.44 0.67
CA PHE A 19 5.25 -6.19 0.82
C PHE A 19 6.40 -5.29 1.27
N LEU A 20 6.58 -4.13 0.61
CA LEU A 20 7.61 -3.16 0.99
C LEU A 20 7.42 -2.62 2.40
N TRP A 21 6.18 -2.42 2.86
CA TRP A 21 5.91 -2.02 4.24
C TRP A 21 6.40 -3.08 5.23
N GLY A 22 6.11 -4.36 4.97
CA GLY A 22 6.64 -5.47 5.75
C GLY A 22 8.18 -5.50 5.79
N CYS A 23 8.84 -5.35 4.63
CA CYS A 23 10.30 -5.26 4.56
C CYS A 23 10.86 -4.09 5.38
N PHE A 24 10.22 -2.92 5.30
CA PHE A 24 10.61 -1.76 6.08
C PHE A 24 10.51 -2.00 7.60
N LEU A 25 9.45 -2.66 8.06
CA LEU A 25 9.31 -3.03 9.48
C LEU A 25 10.39 -4.01 9.93
N VAL A 26 10.77 -4.96 9.07
CA VAL A 26 11.89 -5.88 9.31
C VAL A 26 13.22 -5.11 9.41
N GLU A 27 13.48 -4.18 8.48
CA GLU A 27 14.68 -3.33 8.50
C GLU A 27 14.80 -2.52 9.79
N LYS A 28 13.65 -2.09 10.34
CA LYS A 28 13.56 -1.37 11.62
C LYS A 28 13.68 -2.27 12.85
N GLY A 29 13.70 -3.60 12.68
CA GLY A 29 13.69 -4.56 13.77
C GLY A 29 12.39 -4.53 14.59
N LEU A 30 11.29 -4.06 13.99
CA LEU A 30 9.98 -3.96 14.64
C LEU A 30 9.19 -5.27 14.53
N VAL A 31 9.55 -6.12 13.57
CA VAL A 31 8.98 -7.44 13.36
C VAL A 31 10.08 -8.46 13.06
N ASP A 32 9.79 -9.74 13.28
CA ASP A 32 10.74 -10.82 13.01
C ASP A 32 10.85 -11.10 11.51
N LYS A 33 12.09 -11.13 11.01
CA LYS A 33 12.38 -11.32 9.59
C LYS A 33 11.89 -12.66 9.07
N THR A 34 12.23 -13.76 9.75
CA THR A 34 11.90 -15.11 9.28
C THR A 34 10.40 -15.31 9.21
N THR A 35 9.68 -14.87 10.24
CA THR A 35 8.21 -14.90 10.28
C THR A 35 7.60 -14.13 9.11
N TYR A 36 8.14 -12.95 8.77
CA TYR A 36 7.63 -12.13 7.67
C TYR A 36 7.95 -12.71 6.30
N ASP A 37 9.18 -13.17 6.10
CA ASP A 37 9.61 -13.78 4.82
C ASP A 37 8.77 -15.04 4.53
N ASP A 38 8.57 -15.91 5.53
CA ASP A 38 7.78 -17.14 5.38
C ASP A 38 6.29 -16.84 5.12
N ALA A 39 5.71 -15.88 5.86
CA ALA A 39 4.32 -15.49 5.68
C ALA A 39 4.07 -14.84 4.32
N ASN A 40 4.93 -13.91 3.90
CA ASN A 40 4.85 -13.25 2.60
C ASN A 40 4.95 -14.26 1.45
N GLN A 41 5.90 -15.18 1.53
CA GLN A 41 6.04 -16.23 0.51
C GLN A 41 4.79 -17.10 0.42
N ARG A 42 4.23 -17.52 1.57
CA ARG A 42 2.99 -18.30 1.61
C ARG A 42 1.82 -17.55 0.99
N PHE A 43 1.58 -16.32 1.41
CA PHE A 43 0.46 -15.52 0.89
C PHE A 43 0.61 -15.22 -0.60
N TYR A 44 1.84 -14.97 -1.07
CA TYR A 44 2.11 -14.77 -2.49
C TYR A 44 1.83 -16.04 -3.32
N ASP A 45 2.20 -17.22 -2.81
CA ASP A 45 1.90 -18.50 -3.46
C ASP A 45 0.39 -18.81 -3.47
N ASP A 46 -0.32 -18.50 -2.39
CA ASP A 46 -1.77 -18.68 -2.30
C ASP A 46 -2.51 -17.69 -3.20
N TYR A 47 -2.03 -16.45 -3.32
CA TYR A 47 -2.52 -15.47 -4.27
C TYR A 47 -2.38 -15.98 -5.71
N LYS A 48 -1.20 -16.49 -6.08
CA LYS A 48 -0.95 -17.07 -7.41
C LYS A 48 -1.85 -18.26 -7.73
N LYS A 49 -2.22 -19.05 -6.72
CA LYS A 49 -3.14 -20.20 -6.87
C LYS A 49 -4.61 -19.77 -6.87
N GLY A 50 -4.93 -18.51 -6.54
CA GLY A 50 -6.29 -18.03 -6.35
C GLY A 50 -6.96 -18.59 -5.10
N THR A 51 -6.18 -19.03 -4.11
CA THR A 51 -6.65 -19.66 -2.86
C THR A 51 -6.35 -18.84 -1.61
N LEU A 52 -5.90 -17.59 -1.78
CA LEU A 52 -5.59 -16.69 -0.68
C LEU A 52 -6.81 -16.47 0.23
N ASP A 53 -6.67 -16.77 1.51
CA ASP A 53 -7.62 -16.32 2.53
C ASP A 53 -7.34 -14.85 2.84
N ILE A 54 -8.25 -13.98 2.37
CA ILE A 54 -8.11 -12.53 2.54
C ILE A 54 -8.15 -12.11 4.02
N PHE A 55 -8.91 -12.80 4.87
CA PHE A 55 -9.00 -12.44 6.28
C PHE A 55 -7.73 -12.85 7.04
N GLU A 56 -7.14 -14.00 6.70
CA GLU A 56 -5.86 -14.41 7.27
C GLU A 56 -4.74 -13.45 6.85
N PHE A 57 -4.70 -13.08 5.58
CA PHE A 57 -3.74 -12.10 5.06
C PHE A 57 -3.87 -10.75 5.76
N LEU A 58 -5.09 -10.21 5.88
CA LEU A 58 -5.34 -8.94 6.55
C LEU A 58 -5.00 -8.99 8.06
N ALA A 59 -5.30 -10.10 8.73
CA ALA A 59 -4.93 -10.27 10.14
C ALA A 59 -3.41 -10.23 10.33
N PHE A 60 -2.65 -10.76 9.37
CA PHE A 60 -1.19 -10.66 9.36
C PHE A 60 -0.70 -9.25 9.03
N SER A 61 -1.12 -8.67 7.90
CA SER A 61 -0.60 -7.38 7.42
C SER A 61 -0.96 -6.20 8.33
N LEU A 62 -2.11 -6.26 8.99
CA LEU A 62 -2.56 -5.22 9.93
C LEU A 62 -1.97 -5.39 11.34
N LYS A 63 -1.42 -6.58 11.68
CA LYS A 63 -0.94 -6.86 13.04
C LYS A 63 0.05 -5.80 13.55
N PRO A 64 1.07 -5.35 12.80
CA PRO A 64 2.01 -4.34 13.29
C PRO A 64 1.37 -3.01 13.65
N LEU A 65 0.31 -2.61 12.94
CA LEU A 65 -0.38 -1.35 13.18
C LEU A 65 -1.03 -1.32 14.57
N THR A 66 -1.33 -2.49 15.14
CA THR A 66 -1.88 -2.61 16.50
C THR A 66 -0.82 -2.54 17.60
N GLN A 67 0.47 -2.52 17.26
CA GLN A 67 1.57 -2.64 18.22
C GLN A 67 2.21 -1.29 18.57
N PHE A 68 1.82 -0.21 17.88
CA PHE A 68 2.42 1.11 18.03
C PHE A 68 1.34 2.19 18.05
N PRO A 69 1.55 3.28 18.81
CA PRO A 69 0.63 4.41 18.79
C PRO A 69 0.66 5.14 17.43
N MET A 70 -0.45 5.82 17.11
CA MET A 70 -0.64 6.45 15.79
C MET A 70 0.41 7.51 15.43
N ASP A 71 0.92 8.24 16.43
CA ASP A 71 2.02 9.20 16.23
C ASP A 71 3.30 8.49 15.78
N LYS A 72 3.62 7.35 16.41
CA LYS A 72 4.78 6.55 16.01
C LYS A 72 4.62 5.94 14.63
N LEU A 73 3.42 5.46 14.32
CA LEU A 73 3.09 4.93 12.99
C LEU A 73 3.21 6.02 11.91
N ALA A 74 2.80 7.26 12.21
CA ALA A 74 2.95 8.38 11.28
C ALA A 74 4.43 8.68 10.98
N GLU A 75 5.30 8.72 12.00
CA GLU A 75 6.75 8.89 11.80
C GLU A 75 7.35 7.79 10.91
N LEU A 76 6.98 6.55 11.18
CA LEU A 76 7.43 5.38 10.41
C LEU A 76 6.95 5.47 8.96
N HIS A 77 5.71 5.90 8.75
CA HIS A 77 5.12 6.02 7.43
C HIS A 77 5.76 7.13 6.58
N GLU A 78 6.11 8.27 7.19
CA GLU A 78 6.87 9.32 6.51
C GLU A 78 8.24 8.83 6.02
N GLU A 79 8.94 8.05 6.85
CA GLU A 79 10.23 7.48 6.47
C GLU A 79 10.08 6.44 5.35
N PHE A 80 9.08 5.57 5.47
CA PHE A 80 8.72 4.59 4.45
C PHE A 80 8.43 5.23 3.10
N MET A 81 7.63 6.30 3.08
CA MET A 81 7.32 7.06 1.87
C MET A 81 8.58 7.56 1.16
N LYS A 82 9.54 8.10 1.92
CA LYS A 82 10.79 8.64 1.37
C LYS A 82 11.74 7.56 0.86
N LYS A 83 11.89 6.47 1.62
CA LYS A 83 12.91 5.44 1.34
C LYS A 83 12.46 4.36 0.36
N HIS A 84 11.19 3.96 0.44
CA HIS A 84 10.68 2.77 -0.25
C HIS A 84 9.67 3.13 -1.35
N ILE A 85 8.72 4.05 -1.10
CA ILE A 85 7.68 4.36 -2.08
C ILE A 85 8.15 5.34 -3.16
N THR A 86 8.72 6.49 -2.78
CA THR A 86 9.09 7.55 -3.73
C THR A 86 10.00 7.04 -4.87
N PRO A 87 11.00 6.16 -4.61
CA PRO A 87 11.85 5.62 -5.67
C PRO A 87 11.12 4.72 -6.68
N VAL A 88 10.04 4.04 -6.26
CA VAL A 88 9.30 3.08 -7.10
C VAL A 88 8.04 3.69 -7.74
N MET A 89 7.70 4.95 -7.44
CA MET A 89 6.64 5.67 -8.16
C MET A 89 7.00 5.83 -9.65
N THR A 90 6.19 5.25 -10.53
CA THR A 90 6.53 5.22 -11.96
C THR A 90 6.25 6.56 -12.63
N LYS A 91 7.18 7.02 -13.48
CA LYS A 91 6.96 8.20 -14.34
C LYS A 91 5.73 8.01 -15.24
N LYS A 92 5.48 6.77 -15.69
CA LYS A 92 4.33 6.42 -16.53
C LYS A 92 3.03 6.56 -15.75
N GLY A 93 2.95 6.05 -14.51
CA GLY A 93 1.78 6.19 -13.66
C GLY A 93 1.44 7.65 -13.38
N ILE A 94 2.43 8.46 -13.00
CA ILE A 94 2.27 9.91 -12.82
C ILE A 94 1.72 10.56 -14.10
N ALA A 95 2.30 10.26 -15.26
CA ALA A 95 1.86 10.83 -16.53
C ALA A 95 0.43 10.38 -16.92
N GLN A 96 0.03 9.14 -16.62
CA GLN A 96 -1.33 8.65 -16.91
C GLN A 96 -2.38 9.34 -16.02
N ILE A 97 -2.09 9.52 -14.73
CA ILE A 97 -2.98 10.27 -13.84
C ILE A 97 -3.11 11.71 -14.32
N GLN A 98 -2.00 12.38 -14.63
CA GLN A 98 -2.03 13.74 -15.14
C GLN A 98 -2.84 13.85 -16.44
N HIS A 99 -2.70 12.88 -17.34
CA HIS A 99 -3.47 12.82 -18.59
C HIS A 99 -4.99 12.80 -18.35
N HIS A 100 -5.46 12.05 -17.36
CA HIS A 100 -6.88 12.02 -16.99
C HIS A 100 -7.33 13.31 -16.31
N LYS A 101 -6.49 13.89 -15.44
CA LYS A 101 -6.75 15.20 -14.81
C LYS A 101 -6.88 16.31 -15.85
N ASP A 102 -6.00 16.34 -16.85
CA ASP A 102 -6.03 17.33 -17.93
C ASP A 102 -7.29 17.23 -18.80
N LYS A 103 -7.93 16.04 -18.86
CA LYS A 103 -9.22 15.83 -19.52
C LYS A 103 -10.42 16.19 -18.65
N GLY A 104 -10.20 16.54 -17.38
CA GLY A 104 -11.27 16.74 -16.40
C GLY A 104 -11.99 15.45 -16.04
N ASP A 105 -11.29 14.31 -16.03
CA ASP A 105 -11.79 13.06 -15.48
C ASP A 105 -11.54 13.02 -13.96
N HIS A 106 -12.40 12.28 -13.25
CA HIS A 106 -12.24 12.02 -11.82
C HIS A 106 -11.32 10.82 -11.62
N THR A 107 -10.22 10.99 -10.88
CA THR A 107 -9.16 9.99 -10.72
C THR A 107 -9.24 9.30 -9.38
N VAL A 108 -9.25 7.96 -9.39
CA VAL A 108 -9.38 7.15 -8.18
C VAL A 108 -8.34 6.04 -8.18
N ILE A 109 -7.60 5.91 -7.09
CA ILE A 109 -6.82 4.69 -6.84
C ILE A 109 -7.72 3.67 -6.16
N ILE A 110 -7.75 2.44 -6.66
CA ILE A 110 -8.44 1.30 -6.06
C ILE A 110 -7.44 0.17 -5.82
N THR A 111 -7.25 -0.23 -4.57
CA THR A 111 -6.22 -1.20 -4.17
C THR A 111 -6.68 -2.08 -3.03
N ALA A 112 -6.12 -3.30 -2.95
CA ALA A 112 -6.33 -4.21 -1.83
C ALA A 112 -5.49 -3.80 -0.60
N THR A 113 -4.34 -3.17 -0.81
CA THR A 113 -3.45 -2.71 0.27
C THR A 113 -4.17 -1.71 1.17
N ASN A 114 -3.94 -1.80 2.47
CA ASN A 114 -4.72 -1.05 3.46
C ASN A 114 -4.54 0.48 3.35
N SER A 115 -5.55 1.23 3.80
CA SER A 115 -5.57 2.69 3.66
C SER A 115 -4.54 3.42 4.50
N PHE A 116 -4.05 2.82 5.60
CA PHE A 116 -2.92 3.35 6.36
C PHE A 116 -1.65 3.39 5.48
N VAL A 117 -1.32 2.29 4.81
CA VAL A 117 -0.15 2.21 3.92
C VAL A 117 -0.33 3.12 2.70
N THR A 118 -1.51 3.14 2.09
CA THR A 118 -1.72 3.72 0.75
C THR A 118 -2.20 5.16 0.75
N GLY A 119 -2.76 5.68 1.85
CA GLY A 119 -3.31 7.04 1.91
C GLY A 119 -2.31 8.12 1.48
N PRO A 120 -1.10 8.17 2.07
CA PRO A 120 -0.06 9.10 1.63
C PRO A 120 0.49 8.84 0.23
N ILE A 121 0.40 7.61 -0.30
CA ILE A 121 0.76 7.29 -1.68
C ILE A 121 -0.23 7.94 -2.65
N ALA A 122 -1.54 7.82 -2.36
CA ALA A 122 -2.59 8.46 -3.14
C ALA A 122 -2.44 10.00 -3.14
N LYS A 123 -2.11 10.58 -1.98
CA LYS A 123 -1.77 12.02 -1.88
C LYS A 123 -0.57 12.39 -2.74
N ALA A 124 0.48 11.56 -2.76
CA ALA A 124 1.68 11.80 -3.57
C ALA A 124 1.37 11.76 -5.09
N PHE A 125 0.46 10.88 -5.51
CA PHE A 125 -0.05 10.84 -6.89
C PHE A 125 -1.06 11.94 -7.21
N GLN A 126 -1.59 12.62 -6.18
CA GLN A 126 -2.58 13.70 -6.32
C GLN A 126 -3.86 13.24 -7.04
N VAL A 127 -4.31 12.02 -6.76
CA VAL A 127 -5.63 11.54 -7.19
C VAL A 127 -6.74 12.14 -6.34
N ASP A 128 -7.97 12.10 -6.83
CA ASP A 128 -9.13 12.71 -6.17
C ASP A 128 -9.64 11.84 -5.02
N ASP A 129 -9.69 10.52 -5.20
CA ASP A 129 -10.14 9.56 -4.19
C ASP A 129 -9.25 8.31 -4.10
N LEU A 130 -9.37 7.61 -2.97
CA LEU A 130 -8.76 6.32 -2.69
C LEU A 130 -9.85 5.34 -2.22
N ILE A 131 -9.91 4.17 -2.85
CA ILE A 131 -10.69 3.01 -2.40
C ILE A 131 -9.67 1.94 -2.00
N ALA A 132 -9.47 1.77 -0.70
CA ALA A 132 -8.53 0.82 -0.12
C ALA A 132 -9.23 -0.06 0.93
N THR A 133 -8.53 -1.09 1.42
CA THR A 133 -9.00 -1.81 2.62
C THR A 133 -8.86 -0.90 3.84
N ASP A 134 -9.97 -0.54 4.47
CA ASP A 134 -9.98 0.33 5.65
C ASP A 134 -9.91 -0.48 6.96
N PRO A 135 -8.81 -0.41 7.73
CA PRO A 135 -8.76 -1.00 9.06
C PRO A 135 -9.61 -0.18 10.04
N GLU A 136 -10.37 -0.87 10.89
CA GLU A 136 -11.10 -0.25 12.00
C GLU A 136 -10.10 0.32 13.03
N ILE A 137 -10.35 1.55 13.49
CA ILE A 137 -9.62 2.17 14.60
C ILE A 137 -10.53 2.14 15.82
N ILE A 138 -10.07 1.46 16.88
CA ILE A 138 -10.77 1.35 18.16
C ILE A 138 -10.06 2.24 19.17
N ASP A 139 -10.81 3.18 19.77
CA ASP A 139 -10.37 4.07 20.85
C ASP A 139 -10.28 3.36 22.21
#